data_AF-A0A6A7A659-F1
#
_entry.id   AF-A0A6A7A659-F1
#
_cell.length_a   1.000
_cell.length_b   1.000
_cell.length_c   1.000
_cell.angle_alpha   90.00
_cell.angle_beta   90.00
_cell.angle_gamma   90.00
#
_symmetry.space_group_name_H-M   'P 1'
#
loop_
_entity.id
_entity.type
_entity.pdbx_description
1 polymer ?
#
loop_
_entity_poly.entity_id
_entity_poly.type
_entity_poly.pdbx_seq_one_letter_code
_entity_poly.pdbx_strand_id
1 'polypeptide(L)'
;MTLSDFRGTPSPMNRMLRLRALAWAQAKRRNTPGVVAWDRDRLLIDQQSFSLADLQSMVKGLCETVRVQLPRDVLLLDLDNADNVRPGTTALPELCMDKLVDQPAELAAGWSFLKHPQNQLERWQDWLLDRVIEEAPLRQRFIRGLDRSEAPARVL
;
A
#
# COMPACT_ATOMS: atom_id res chain seq x y z
N MET A 1 -16.09 -25.84 -4.47
CA MET A 1 -16.82 -26.25 -5.68
C MET A 1 -15.95 -25.94 -6.90
N THR A 2 -15.30 -26.95 -7.45
CA THR A 2 -14.63 -26.87 -8.74
C THR A 2 -15.69 -27.03 -9.82
N LEU A 3 -16.00 -25.96 -10.55
CA LEU A 3 -16.83 -26.05 -11.75
C LEU A 3 -16.01 -26.79 -12.81
N SER A 4 -16.22 -28.11 -12.91
CA SER A 4 -15.53 -28.98 -13.85
C SER A 4 -15.97 -28.68 -15.29
N ASP A 5 -15.00 -28.66 -16.20
CA ASP A 5 -15.17 -28.25 -17.60
C ASP A 5 -16.04 -29.20 -18.43
N PHE A 6 -16.83 -28.64 -19.35
CA PHE A 6 -17.24 -29.35 -20.56
C PHE A 6 -16.26 -28.94 -21.68
N ARG A 7 -15.32 -29.84 -22.02
CA ARG A 7 -14.40 -29.73 -23.18
C ARG A 7 -13.40 -28.55 -23.18
N GLY A 8 -12.93 -28.10 -22.02
CA GLY A 8 -11.73 -27.24 -21.91
C GLY A 8 -11.78 -25.88 -22.61
N THR A 9 -12.93 -25.46 -23.13
CA THR A 9 -13.12 -24.15 -23.76
C THR A 9 -13.91 -23.25 -22.81
N PRO A 10 -13.37 -22.10 -22.39
CA PRO A 10 -14.06 -21.21 -21.46
C PRO A 10 -15.31 -20.64 -22.14
N SER A 11 -16.49 -21.16 -21.81
CA SER A 11 -17.73 -20.58 -22.30
C SER A 11 -17.93 -19.18 -21.67
N PRO A 12 -18.57 -18.24 -22.37
CA PRO A 12 -18.93 -16.94 -21.80
C PRO A 12 -19.70 -17.07 -20.48
N MET A 13 -20.51 -18.12 -20.35
CA MET A 13 -21.25 -18.43 -19.13
C MET A 13 -20.33 -18.78 -17.95
N ASN A 14 -19.28 -19.57 -18.20
CA ASN A 14 -18.27 -19.89 -17.17
C ASN A 14 -17.51 -18.64 -16.71
N ARG A 15 -17.21 -17.71 -17.62
CA ARG A 15 -16.61 -16.42 -17.25
C ARG A 15 -17.54 -15.60 -16.37
N MET A 16 -18.84 -15.55 -16.71
CA MET A 16 -19.83 -14.81 -15.93
C MET A 16 -20.02 -15.40 -14.52
N LEU A 17 -20.04 -16.73 -14.39
CA LEU A 17 -20.10 -17.42 -13.10
C LEU A 17 -18.85 -17.19 -12.25
N ARG A 18 -17.65 -17.21 -12.88
CA ARG A 18 -16.39 -16.88 -12.19
C ARG A 18 -16.35 -15.43 -11.73
N LEU A 19 -16.80 -14.48 -12.54
CA LEU A 19 -16.90 -13.07 -12.16
C LEU A 19 -17.89 -12.86 -11.02
N ARG A 20 -19.04 -13.56 -11.04
CA ARG A 20 -20.01 -13.53 -9.92
C ARG A 20 -19.42 -14.10 -8.63
N ALA A 21 -18.72 -15.23 -8.71
CA ALA A 21 -18.08 -15.84 -7.55
C ALA A 21 -16.96 -14.95 -6.98
N LEU A 22 -16.18 -14.31 -7.86
CA LEU A 22 -15.14 -13.35 -7.48
C LEU A 22 -15.75 -12.09 -6.83
N ALA A 23 -16.81 -11.54 -7.42
CA ALA A 23 -17.55 -10.41 -6.84
C ALA A 23 -18.14 -10.77 -5.46
N TRP A 24 -18.65 -11.99 -5.28
CA TRP A 24 -19.10 -12.48 -3.97
C TRP A 24 -17.97 -12.67 -2.96
N ALA A 25 -16.84 -13.24 -3.38
CA ALA A 25 -15.66 -13.38 -2.51
C ALA A 25 -15.12 -12.00 -2.10
N GLN A 26 -15.12 -11.05 -3.02
CA GLN A 26 -14.71 -9.67 -2.79
C GLN A 26 -15.73 -8.90 -1.94
N ALA A 27 -17.03 -9.15 -2.08
CA ALA A 27 -18.07 -8.64 -1.20
C ALA A 27 -17.96 -9.19 0.23
N LYS A 28 -17.65 -10.48 0.39
CA LYS A 28 -17.35 -11.09 1.71
C LYS A 28 -16.05 -10.58 2.33
N ARG A 29 -15.08 -10.13 1.53
CA ARG A 29 -13.83 -9.51 2.00
C ARG A 29 -13.96 -8.01 2.24
N ARG A 30 -14.97 -7.34 1.67
CA ARG A 30 -15.20 -5.91 1.89
C ARG A 30 -15.82 -5.72 3.27
N ASN A 31 -15.00 -5.19 4.17
CA ASN A 31 -15.34 -4.60 5.46
C ASN A 31 -16.48 -5.31 6.19
N THR A 32 -16.20 -6.50 6.74
CA THR A 32 -16.93 -6.91 7.92
C THR A 32 -16.77 -5.78 8.94
N PRO A 33 -17.86 -5.17 9.45
CA PRO A 33 -17.74 -4.20 10.53
C PRO A 33 -17.14 -4.94 11.72
N GLY A 34 -15.84 -4.77 11.92
CA GLY A 34 -15.16 -5.28 13.10
C GLY A 34 -15.79 -4.61 14.31
N VAL A 35 -16.31 -5.40 15.25
CA VAL A 35 -16.84 -4.84 16.49
C VAL A 35 -15.64 -4.50 17.36
N VAL A 36 -15.28 -3.23 17.39
CA VAL A 36 -14.22 -2.72 18.27
C VAL A 36 -14.87 -2.39 19.61
N ALA A 37 -14.57 -3.19 20.63
CA ALA A 37 -14.99 -2.91 22.00
C ALA A 37 -13.76 -2.54 22.85
N TRP A 38 -13.93 -1.51 23.67
CA TRP A 38 -12.92 -1.06 24.63
C TRP A 38 -13.30 -1.57 26.02
N ASP A 39 -12.45 -2.41 26.60
CA ASP A 39 -12.56 -2.82 28.00
C ASP A 39 -11.32 -2.34 28.75
N ARG A 40 -11.41 -1.13 29.33
CA ARG A 40 -10.33 -0.43 30.03
C ARG A 40 -9.04 -0.37 29.18
N ASP A 41 -8.09 -1.24 29.48
CA ASP A 41 -6.76 -1.30 28.86
C ASP A 41 -6.65 -2.37 27.78
N ARG A 42 -7.78 -2.99 27.43
CA ARG A 42 -7.88 -4.04 26.41
C ARG A 42 -8.79 -3.60 25.27
N LEU A 43 -8.27 -3.76 24.06
CA LEU A 43 -9.00 -3.59 22.81
C LEU A 43 -9.46 -4.97 22.32
N LEU A 44 -10.76 -5.15 22.15
CA LEU A 44 -11.34 -6.35 21.56
C LEU A 44 -11.65 -6.03 20.09
N ILE A 45 -10.96 -6.70 19.17
CA ILE A 45 -11.28 -6.72 17.75
C ILE A 45 -11.79 -8.12 17.44
N ASP A 46 -13.09 -8.24 17.17
CA ASP A 46 -13.76 -9.52 16.92
C ASP A 46 -13.53 -10.54 18.06
N GLN A 47 -12.71 -11.58 17.83
CA GLN A 47 -12.37 -12.61 18.83
C GLN A 47 -10.97 -12.45 19.43
N GLN A 48 -10.27 -11.37 19.12
CA GLN A 48 -8.89 -11.12 19.56
C GLN A 48 -8.87 -9.99 20.59
N SER A 49 -8.20 -10.23 21.72
CA SER A 49 -7.96 -9.20 22.74
C SER A 49 -6.51 -8.75 22.69
N PHE A 50 -6.30 -7.44 22.52
CA PHE A 50 -4.99 -6.80 22.57
C PHE A 50 -4.90 -5.92 23.81
N SER A 51 -3.77 -5.87 24.50
CA SER A 51 -3.54 -4.78 25.45
C SER A 51 -3.24 -3.47 24.70
N LEU A 52 -3.45 -2.33 25.34
CA LEU A 52 -3.07 -1.04 24.77
C LEU A 52 -1.56 -0.97 24.49
N ALA A 53 -0.73 -1.59 25.35
CA ALA A 53 0.72 -1.67 25.15
C ALA A 53 1.08 -2.48 23.90
N ASP A 54 0.40 -3.61 23.67
CA ASP A 54 0.60 -4.43 22.47
C ASP A 54 0.20 -3.67 21.21
N LEU A 55 -0.92 -2.96 21.26
CA LEU A 55 -1.38 -2.11 20.15
C LEU A 55 -0.36 -1.01 19.84
N GLN A 56 0.15 -0.32 20.87
CA GLN A 56 1.17 0.71 20.70
C GLN A 56 2.46 0.14 20.09
N SER A 57 2.90 -1.02 20.56
CA SER A 57 4.07 -1.72 20.03
C SER A 57 3.87 -2.09 18.56
N MET A 58 2.70 -2.65 18.22
CA MET A 58 2.35 -3.01 16.85
C MET A 58 2.30 -1.79 15.93
N VAL A 59 1.66 -0.69 16.36
CA VAL A 59 1.61 0.56 15.58
C VAL A 59 3.00 1.13 15.36
N LYS A 60 3.85 1.15 16.40
CA LYS A 60 5.25 1.59 16.27
C LYS A 60 6.03 0.73 15.27
N GLY A 61 5.96 -0.60 15.42
CA GLY A 61 6.63 -1.53 14.51
C GLY A 61 6.13 -1.39 13.07
N LEU A 62 4.84 -1.15 12.87
CA LEU A 62 4.28 -0.85 11.54
C LEU A 62 4.82 0.47 10.99
N CYS A 63 4.83 1.54 11.79
CA CYS A 63 5.39 2.83 11.38
C CYS A 63 6.88 2.72 11.01
N GLU A 64 7.67 1.99 11.79
CA GLU A 64 9.09 1.74 11.52
C GLU A 64 9.29 0.94 10.22
N THR A 65 8.49 -0.11 10.04
CA THR A 65 8.53 -0.94 8.82
C THR A 65 8.18 -0.13 7.59
N VAL A 66 7.11 0.66 7.66
CA VAL A 66 6.70 1.55 6.55
C VAL A 66 7.78 2.59 6.28
N ARG A 67 8.40 3.16 7.32
CA ARG A 67 9.44 4.18 7.16
C ARG A 67 10.68 3.66 6.42
N VAL A 68 10.98 2.36 6.50
CA VAL A 68 12.09 1.73 5.77
C VAL A 68 11.65 1.24 4.38
N GLN A 69 10.52 0.52 4.32
CA GLN A 69 10.04 -0.09 3.08
C GLN A 69 9.54 0.93 2.06
N LEU A 70 8.93 2.03 2.50
CA LEU A 70 8.37 3.02 1.59
C LEU A 70 9.46 3.73 0.76
N PRO A 71 10.56 4.26 1.35
CA PRO A 71 11.68 4.79 0.59
C PRO A 71 12.33 3.77 -0.35
N ARG A 72 12.56 2.54 0.13
CA ARG A 72 13.33 1.52 -0.59
C ARG A 72 12.54 0.80 -1.69
N ASP A 73 11.37 0.28 -1.34
CA ASP A 73 10.62 -0.66 -2.17
C ASP A 73 9.57 0.04 -3.02
N VAL A 74 8.96 1.12 -2.51
CA VAL A 74 7.91 1.87 -3.21
C VAL A 74 8.50 3.03 -3.99
N LEU A 75 9.27 3.88 -3.31
CA LEU A 75 9.87 5.09 -3.91
C LEU A 75 11.19 4.80 -4.62
N LEU A 76 11.78 3.61 -4.45
CA LEU A 76 13.00 3.17 -5.12
C LEU A 76 14.19 4.13 -4.91
N LEU A 77 14.28 4.79 -3.77
CA LEU A 77 15.41 5.65 -3.42
C LEU A 77 16.68 4.79 -3.26
N ASP A 78 17.82 5.30 -3.73
CA ASP A 78 19.11 4.66 -3.47
C ASP A 78 19.54 5.04 -2.06
N LEU A 79 19.37 4.10 -1.13
CA LEU A 79 19.70 4.27 0.28
C LEU A 79 21.11 3.72 0.54
N ASP A 80 21.89 4.42 1.35
CA ASP A 80 23.14 3.90 1.90
C ASP A 80 22.88 2.86 3.00
N ASN A 81 23.96 2.27 3.54
CA ASN A 81 23.86 1.27 4.62
C ASN A 81 23.32 1.86 5.94
N ALA A 82 23.11 3.17 6.01
CA ALA A 82 22.57 3.89 7.15
C ALA A 82 21.16 4.45 6.85
N ASP A 83 20.47 3.92 5.84
CA ASP A 83 19.13 4.31 5.38
C ASP A 83 19.01 5.80 4.96
N ASN A 84 20.12 6.46 4.62
CA ASN A 84 20.11 7.82 4.09
C ASN A 84 20.12 7.78 2.56
N VAL A 85 19.40 8.73 1.95
CA VAL A 85 19.40 8.90 0.49
C VAL A 85 20.80 9.32 0.05
N ARG A 86 21.40 8.56 -0.88
CA ARG A 86 22.75 8.85 -1.37
C ARG A 86 22.78 10.19 -2.12
N PRO A 87 23.85 11.00 -1.94
CA PRO A 87 24.01 12.25 -2.67
C PRO A 87 24.19 11.95 -4.17
N GLY A 88 23.30 12.47 -4.99
CA GLY A 88 23.26 12.22 -6.45
C GLY A 88 21.94 11.62 -6.96
N THR A 89 21.04 11.21 -6.06
CA THR A 89 19.67 10.79 -6.39
C THR A 89 18.71 11.98 -6.33
N THR A 90 17.64 11.96 -7.12
CA THR A 90 16.58 12.98 -7.04
C THR A 90 16.01 13.03 -5.62
N ALA A 91 16.05 14.22 -5.02
CA ALA A 91 15.55 14.43 -3.66
C ALA A 91 14.05 14.11 -3.57
N LEU A 92 13.65 13.49 -2.47
CA LEU A 92 12.24 13.29 -2.15
C LEU A 92 11.58 14.68 -2.00
N PRO A 93 10.44 14.94 -2.65
CA PRO A 93 9.72 16.19 -2.46
C PRO A 93 9.32 16.33 -0.99
N GLU A 94 9.45 17.52 -0.45
CA GLU A 94 9.16 17.76 0.97
C GLU A 94 7.64 17.69 1.21
N LEU A 95 7.22 16.79 2.11
CA LEU A 95 5.82 16.69 2.56
C LEU A 95 5.70 17.27 3.97
N CYS A 96 5.22 18.50 4.07
CA CYS A 96 4.90 19.09 5.37
C CYS A 96 3.59 18.49 5.92
N MET A 97 3.68 17.37 6.64
CA MET A 97 2.52 16.70 7.24
C MET A 97 1.66 17.63 8.11
N ASP A 98 2.29 18.57 8.83
CA ASP A 98 1.60 19.52 9.71
C ASP A 98 0.73 20.55 8.98
N LYS A 99 0.99 20.76 7.69
CA LYS A 99 0.25 21.71 6.83
C LYS A 99 -0.80 21.02 5.97
N LEU A 100 -0.87 19.68 5.99
CA LEU A 100 -1.87 18.96 5.24
C LEU A 100 -3.25 19.18 5.86
N VAL A 101 -4.16 19.70 5.04
CA VAL A 101 -5.56 19.91 5.40
C VAL A 101 -6.42 18.85 4.72
N ASP A 102 -7.33 18.26 5.48
CA ASP A 102 -8.37 17.37 4.94
C ASP A 102 -9.76 17.98 5.18
N GLN A 103 -10.71 17.63 4.31
CA GLN A 103 -12.10 18.07 4.40
C GLN A 103 -13.00 16.85 4.66
N PRO A 104 -13.22 16.45 5.93
CA PRO A 104 -13.96 15.23 6.25
C PRO A 104 -15.46 15.30 5.91
N ALA A 105 -15.99 16.50 5.68
CA ALA A 105 -17.36 16.72 5.26
C ALA A 105 -17.59 16.45 3.77
N GLU A 106 -16.53 16.31 2.97
CA GLU A 106 -16.63 16.01 1.54
C GLU A 106 -16.83 14.51 1.34
N LEU A 107 -18.00 14.15 0.80
CA LEU A 107 -18.45 12.76 0.63
C LEU A 107 -18.41 12.31 -0.83
N ALA A 108 -17.94 13.17 -1.75
CA ALA A 108 -17.78 12.80 -3.14
C ALA A 108 -16.91 11.55 -3.31
N ALA A 109 -17.36 10.63 -4.15
CA ALA A 109 -16.61 9.44 -4.47
C ALA A 109 -15.25 9.81 -5.10
N GLY A 110 -14.16 9.34 -4.49
CA GLY A 110 -12.81 9.64 -4.93
C GLY A 110 -12.25 10.96 -4.39
N TRP A 111 -12.90 11.59 -3.41
CA TRP A 111 -12.27 12.64 -2.62
C TRP A 111 -11.07 12.10 -1.82
N SER A 112 -10.04 12.93 -1.67
CA SER A 112 -8.84 12.69 -0.87
C SER A 112 -8.23 14.06 -0.55
N PHE A 113 -7.52 14.18 0.57
CA PHE A 113 -6.73 15.36 0.90
C PHE A 113 -5.79 15.79 -0.24
N LEU A 114 -5.38 14.87 -1.13
CA LEU A 114 -4.58 15.17 -2.31
C LEU A 114 -5.24 16.18 -3.28
N LYS A 115 -6.57 16.29 -3.24
CA LYS A 115 -7.37 17.20 -4.08
C LYS A 115 -7.71 18.51 -3.38
N HIS A 116 -7.30 18.67 -2.13
CA HIS A 116 -7.64 19.84 -1.34
C HIS A 116 -6.86 21.07 -1.85
N PRO A 117 -7.52 22.22 -2.16
CA PRO A 117 -6.87 23.38 -2.77
C PRO A 117 -5.73 23.99 -1.96
N GLN A 118 -5.74 23.81 -0.64
CA GLN A 118 -4.69 24.33 0.25
C GLN A 118 -3.45 23.42 0.30
N ASN A 119 -3.58 22.16 -0.14
CA ASN A 119 -2.46 21.22 -0.18
C ASN A 119 -1.68 21.44 -1.47
N GLN A 120 -0.57 22.16 -1.38
CA GLN A 120 0.34 22.39 -2.51
C GLN A 120 1.16 21.13 -2.78
N LEU A 121 0.57 20.20 -3.54
CA LEU A 121 1.21 18.95 -3.97
C LEU A 121 1.62 19.01 -5.44
N GLU A 122 1.90 20.20 -5.95
CA GLU A 122 2.34 20.39 -7.32
C GLU A 122 3.61 19.57 -7.59
N ARG A 123 3.66 18.91 -8.75
CA ARG A 123 4.78 18.08 -9.24
C ARG A 123 4.96 16.70 -8.57
N TRP A 124 4.14 16.32 -7.59
CA TRP A 124 4.21 14.98 -6.98
C TRP A 124 3.75 13.84 -7.91
N GLN A 125 2.81 14.15 -8.82
CA GLN A 125 2.15 13.15 -9.67
C GLN A 125 3.12 12.54 -10.69
N ASP A 126 3.97 13.38 -11.28
CA ASP A 126 4.93 12.98 -12.30
C ASP A 126 6.32 12.71 -11.71
N TRP A 127 6.59 13.09 -10.45
CA TRP A 127 7.92 12.97 -9.84
C TRP A 127 8.54 11.58 -9.96
N LEU A 128 7.77 10.52 -9.66
CA LEU A 128 8.29 9.15 -9.75
C LEU A 128 8.53 8.75 -11.22
N LEU A 129 7.67 9.20 -12.12
CA LEU A 129 7.78 8.92 -13.55
C LEU A 129 9.01 9.62 -14.15
N ASP A 130 9.15 10.92 -13.88
CA ASP A 130 10.29 11.75 -14.29
C ASP A 130 11.60 11.12 -13.79
N ARG A 131 11.61 10.68 -12.53
CA ARG A 131 12.77 10.01 -11.92
C ARG A 131 13.11 8.69 -12.61
N VAL A 132 12.13 7.85 -12.93
CA VAL A 132 12.36 6.59 -13.68
C VAL A 132 12.90 6.86 -15.10
N ILE A 133 12.51 7.98 -15.70
CA ILE A 133 12.98 8.38 -17.04
C ILE A 133 14.42 8.93 -16.99
N GLU A 134 14.72 9.81 -16.04
CA GLU A 134 15.99 10.53 -15.90
C GLU A 134 17.10 9.66 -15.29
N GLU A 135 16.79 8.85 -14.28
CA GLU A 135 17.78 7.99 -13.63
C GLU A 135 17.99 6.70 -14.44
N ALA A 136 19.09 6.67 -15.20
CA ALA A 136 19.53 5.48 -15.95
C ALA A 136 19.51 4.15 -15.17
N PRO A 137 19.94 4.06 -13.89
CA PRO A 137 19.86 2.80 -13.15
C PRO A 137 18.41 2.35 -12.85
N LEU A 138 17.50 3.28 -12.54
CA LEU A 138 16.08 2.97 -12.33
C LEU A 138 15.41 2.55 -13.62
N ARG A 139 15.71 3.25 -14.73
CA ARG A 139 15.19 2.90 -16.05
C ARG A 139 15.57 1.48 -16.44
N GLN A 140 16.80 1.06 -16.16
CA GLN A 140 17.24 -0.32 -16.41
C GLN A 140 16.54 -1.35 -15.51
N ARG A 141 16.34 -1.06 -14.21
CA ARG A 141 15.52 -1.92 -13.31
C ARG A 141 14.08 -2.05 -13.80
N PHE A 142 13.49 -0.98 -14.31
CA PHE A 142 12.12 -0.98 -14.80
C PHE A 142 11.99 -1.78 -16.11
N ILE A 143 12.91 -1.59 -17.06
CA ILE A 143 12.92 -2.30 -18.36
C ILE A 143 13.20 -3.81 -18.18
N ARG A 144 14.13 -4.18 -17.31
CA ARG A 144 14.45 -5.60 -17.05
C ARG A 144 13.36 -6.31 -16.25
N GLY A 145 12.44 -5.57 -15.64
CA GLY A 145 11.52 -6.08 -14.64
C GLY A 145 12.22 -6.27 -13.30
N LEU A 146 11.46 -6.17 -12.22
CA LEU A 146 11.91 -6.56 -10.88
C LEU A 146 12.10 -8.08 -10.86
N ASP A 147 13.26 -8.55 -11.33
CA ASP A 147 13.71 -9.89 -11.01
C ASP A 147 13.84 -9.95 -9.48
N ARG A 148 12.86 -10.61 -8.84
CA ARG A 148 12.85 -10.96 -7.42
C ARG A 148 13.95 -11.98 -7.08
N SER A 149 15.14 -11.88 -7.65
CA SER A 149 16.23 -12.84 -7.38
C SER A 149 16.96 -12.57 -6.06
N GLU A 150 16.59 -11.54 -5.30
CA GLU A 150 17.07 -11.35 -3.93
C GLU A 150 15.88 -11.23 -2.98
N ALA A 151 15.11 -12.31 -2.87
CA ALA A 151 14.34 -12.53 -1.65
C ALA A 151 15.34 -12.78 -0.51
N PRO A 152 15.33 -12.00 0.60
CA PRO A 152 16.12 -12.35 1.77
C PRO A 152 15.65 -13.73 2.24
N ALA A 153 16.61 -14.62 2.51
CA ALA A 153 16.35 -15.98 2.96
C ALA A 153 15.35 -15.94 4.12
N ARG A 154 14.14 -16.50 3.89
CA ARG A 154 13.19 -16.75 4.97
C ARG A 154 13.85 -17.75 5.91
N VAL A 155 14.33 -17.28 7.05
CA VAL A 155 14.69 -18.13 8.18
C VAL A 155 13.38 -18.72 8.71
N LEU A 156 13.29 -20.05 8.65
CA LEU A 156 12.24 -20.86 9.27
C LEU A 156 12.44 -20.93 10.79
#